data_AF-A0A117SCQ1-F1
#
_entry.id   AF-A0A117SCQ1-F1
#
_cell.length_a   1.000
_cell.length_b   1.000
_cell.length_c   1.000
_cell.angle_alpha   90.00
_cell.angle_beta   90.00
_cell.angle_gamma   90.00
#
_symmetry.space_group_name_H-M   'P 1'
#
loop_
_entity.id
_entity.type
_entity.pdbx_description
1 polymer ?
#
loop_
_entity_poly.entity_id
_entity_poly.type
_entity_poly.pdbx_seq_one_letter_code
_entity_poly.pdbx_strand_id
1 'polypeptide(L)'
;MQQHIHCIVEDCHYYQPGNKCVANEILVATDQFGASQPEQIDAHMSSQITPESAGTCMQTCCKSYIPKNSQNIAADGVKKMK
;
A
#
# COMPACT_ATOMS: atom_id res chain seq x y z
N MET A 1 14.10 7.69 9.06
CA MET A 1 14.02 6.29 9.52
C MET A 1 14.00 5.40 8.29
N GLN A 2 14.71 4.28 8.29
CA GLN A 2 14.74 3.36 7.14
C GLN A 2 13.75 2.23 7.43
N GLN A 3 12.75 2.05 6.58
CA GLN A 3 11.77 0.95 6.70
C GLN A 3 12.29 -0.29 5.98
N HIS A 4 12.05 -1.46 6.57
CA HIS A 4 12.42 -2.76 6.01
C HIS A 4 11.14 -3.52 5.62
N ILE A 5 10.49 -3.04 4.56
CA ILE A 5 9.28 -3.66 4.01
C ILE A 5 9.66 -4.41 2.75
N HIS A 6 9.24 -5.67 2.67
CA HIS A 6 9.45 -6.49 1.48
C HIS A 6 8.20 -6.53 0.62
N CYS A 7 8.39 -6.38 -0.69
CA CYS A 7 7.32 -6.47 -1.67
C CYS A 7 7.84 -7.18 -2.91
N ILE A 8 7.10 -8.18 -3.36
CA ILE A 8 7.41 -8.98 -4.55
C ILE A 8 6.55 -8.59 -5.77
N VAL A 9 5.69 -7.58 -5.60
CA VAL A 9 4.82 -7.06 -6.66
C VAL A 9 5.65 -6.08 -7.50
N GLU A 10 6.30 -6.62 -8.52
CA GLU A 10 7.33 -5.89 -9.28
C GLU A 10 6.79 -4.71 -10.08
N ASP A 11 5.51 -4.70 -10.41
CA ASP A 11 4.82 -3.62 -11.12
C ASP A 11 4.29 -2.53 -10.17
N CYS A 12 4.55 -2.63 -8.86
CA CYS A 12 4.24 -1.58 -7.90
C CYS A 12 5.16 -0.36 -8.06
N HIS A 13 4.61 0.85 -8.00
CA HIS A 13 5.34 2.12 -8.05
C HIS A 13 6.44 2.19 -6.98
N TYR A 14 6.16 1.67 -5.78
CA TYR A 14 7.09 1.67 -4.65
C TYR A 14 8.07 0.49 -4.65
N TYR A 15 8.02 -0.41 -5.63
CA TYR A 15 8.97 -1.51 -5.73
C TYR A 15 10.39 -1.01 -6.05
N GLN A 16 11.38 -1.65 -5.42
CA GLN A 16 12.80 -1.60 -5.74
C GLN A 16 13.39 -3.02 -5.84
N PRO A 17 14.45 -3.20 -6.65
CA PRO A 17 15.15 -4.48 -6.76
C PRO A 17 15.56 -5.08 -5.40
N GLY A 18 15.50 -6.41 -5.31
CA GLY A 18 15.74 -7.14 -4.06
C GLY A 18 14.48 -7.30 -3.20
N ASN A 19 13.30 -7.29 -3.85
CA ASN A 19 11.99 -7.48 -3.21
C ASN A 19 11.72 -6.47 -2.09
N LYS A 20 11.96 -5.18 -2.36
CA LYS A 20 11.81 -4.10 -1.39
C LYS A 20 10.66 -3.18 -1.77
N CYS A 21 9.82 -2.86 -0.79
CA CYS A 21 8.94 -1.71 -0.87
C CYS A 21 9.67 -0.52 -0.24
N VAL A 22 9.76 0.58 -0.99
CA VAL A 22 10.32 1.84 -0.48
C VAL A 22 9.25 2.91 -0.34
N ALA A 23 8.00 2.53 -0.09
CA ALA A 23 7.02 3.47 0.43
C ALA A 23 7.47 3.97 1.82
N ASN A 24 7.18 5.22 2.16
CA ASN A 24 7.48 5.76 3.50
C ASN A 24 6.50 5.28 4.57
N GLU A 25 5.39 4.69 4.16
CA GLU A 25 4.37 4.05 4.99
C GLU A 25 3.50 3.19 4.07
N ILE A 26 2.84 2.17 4.63
CA ILE A 26 1.94 1.29 3.87
C ILE A 26 0.65 1.08 4.65
N LEU A 27 -0.44 0.84 3.93
CA LEU A 27 -1.70 0.33 4.47
C LEU A 27 -1.93 -1.10 3.99
N VAL A 28 -1.99 -2.03 4.92
CA VAL A 28 -2.49 -3.39 4.69
C VAL A 28 -3.94 -3.42 5.16
N ALA A 29 -4.84 -3.90 4.30
CA ALA A 29 -6.28 -3.94 4.56
C ALA A 29 -6.87 -5.28 4.13
N THR A 30 -8.17 -5.49 4.41
CA THR A 30 -8.90 -6.61 3.82
C THR A 30 -9.11 -6.37 2.33
N ASP A 31 -9.23 -7.43 1.54
CA ASP A 31 -9.53 -7.31 0.10
C ASP A 31 -10.84 -6.54 -0.13
N GLN A 32 -11.84 -6.78 0.71
CA GLN A 32 -13.16 -6.12 0.64
C GLN A 32 -13.06 -4.61 0.91
N PHE A 33 -12.29 -4.20 1.92
CA PHE A 33 -12.03 -2.79 2.18
C PHE A 33 -11.29 -2.17 1.00
N GLY A 34 -10.18 -2.78 0.55
CA GLY A 34 -9.38 -2.25 -0.55
C GLY A 34 -10.16 -2.09 -1.85
N ALA A 35 -11.10 -2.99 -2.13
CA ALA A 35 -11.98 -2.95 -3.30
C ALA A 35 -13.10 -1.90 -3.21
N SER A 36 -13.51 -1.51 -2.00
CA SER A 36 -14.62 -0.57 -1.78
C SER A 36 -14.18 0.88 -1.57
N GLN A 37 -12.91 1.10 -1.22
CA GLN A 37 -12.39 2.43 -0.91
C GLN A 37 -11.56 3.03 -2.07
N PRO A 38 -11.70 4.34 -2.33
CA PRO A 38 -10.91 5.01 -3.37
C PRO A 38 -9.43 5.14 -2.92
N GLU A 39 -8.52 5.45 -3.86
CA GLU A 39 -7.07 5.49 -3.58
C GLU A 39 -6.65 6.51 -2.53
N GLN A 40 -7.45 7.56 -2.31
CA GLN A 40 -7.22 8.58 -1.29
C GLN A 40 -7.47 8.09 0.14
N ILE A 41 -8.08 6.91 0.31
CA ILE A 41 -8.20 6.27 1.62
C ILE A 41 -6.99 5.35 1.79
N ASP A 42 -5.92 5.94 2.31
CA ASP A 42 -4.57 5.39 2.30
C ASP A 42 -3.93 5.32 3.71
N ALA A 43 -2.62 5.10 3.74
CA ALA A 43 -1.83 4.99 4.97
C ALA A 43 -1.85 6.27 5.84
N HIS A 44 -1.95 7.46 5.27
CA HIS A 44 -2.07 8.72 6.02
C HIS A 44 -3.40 8.83 6.76
N MET A 45 -4.44 8.17 6.27
CA MET A 45 -5.75 8.11 6.91
C MET A 45 -5.88 6.96 7.93
N SER A 46 -4.83 6.17 8.15
CA SER A 46 -4.86 4.97 9.02
C SER A 46 -5.46 5.19 10.41
N SER A 47 -5.26 6.36 11.02
CA SER A 47 -5.82 6.71 12.34
C SER A 47 -7.33 6.95 12.34
N GLN A 48 -7.94 7.14 11.17
CA GLN A 48 -9.37 7.41 10.97
C GLN A 48 -10.12 6.18 10.43
N ILE A 49 -9.40 5.11 10.07
CA ILE A 49 -9.96 3.88 9.51
C ILE A 49 -10.32 2.93 10.65
N THR A 50 -11.55 2.42 10.64
CA THR A 50 -11.98 1.37 11.58
C THR A 50 -11.25 0.06 11.27
N PRO A 51 -10.55 -0.56 12.24
CA PRO A 51 -9.87 -1.84 12.02
C PRO A 51 -10.84 -2.98 11.68
N GLU A 52 -10.45 -3.84 10.74
CA GLU A 52 -11.22 -5.02 10.32
C GLU A 52 -10.45 -6.34 10.60
N SER A 53 -11.18 -7.46 10.68
CA SER A 53 -10.60 -8.80 10.80
C SER A 53 -10.61 -9.51 9.46
N ALA A 54 -9.41 -9.83 8.93
CA ALA A 54 -9.26 -10.56 7.67
C ALA A 54 -9.43 -12.08 7.82
N GLY A 55 -9.11 -12.66 8.99
CA GLY A 55 -9.14 -14.10 9.23
C GLY A 55 -7.95 -14.87 8.66
N THR A 56 -7.61 -14.66 7.38
CA THR A 56 -6.44 -15.28 6.73
C THR A 56 -5.61 -14.26 5.95
N CYS A 57 -4.32 -14.54 5.74
CA CYS A 57 -3.47 -13.69 4.90
C CYS A 57 -3.91 -13.66 3.42
N MET A 58 -4.71 -14.63 2.98
CA MET A 58 -5.25 -14.69 1.62
C MET A 58 -6.42 -13.72 1.41
N GLN A 59 -6.91 -13.07 2.47
CA GLN A 59 -8.01 -12.09 2.43
C GLN A 59 -7.51 -10.68 2.72
N THR A 60 -6.22 -10.44 2.51
CA THR A 60 -5.57 -9.14 2.74
C THR A 60 -4.91 -8.63 1.47
N CYS A 61 -4.99 -7.32 1.25
CA CYS A 61 -4.30 -6.62 0.17
C CYS A 61 -3.40 -5.51 0.72
N CYS A 62 -2.45 -5.08 -0.12
CA CYS A 62 -1.71 -3.84 0.08
C CYS A 62 -2.47 -2.70 -0.59
N LYS A 63 -3.14 -1.86 0.19
CA LYS A 63 -3.89 -0.71 -0.35
C LYS A 63 -2.96 0.39 -0.88
N SER A 64 -1.71 0.41 -0.45
CA SER A 64 -0.65 1.30 -0.98
C SER A 64 -0.06 0.83 -2.32
N TYR A 65 -0.60 -0.24 -2.93
CA TYR A 65 -0.18 -0.63 -4.28
C TYR A 65 -0.72 0.38 -5.30
N ILE A 66 0.20 1.00 -6.04
CA ILE A 66 -0.12 1.77 -7.24
C ILE A 66 0.66 1.17 -8.41
N PRO A 67 0.04 0.92 -9.57
CA PRO A 67 0.75 0.46 -10.76
C PRO A 67 1.85 1.45 -11.19
N LYS A 68 3.01 0.94 -11.59
CA LYS A 68 4.06 1.72 -12.26
C LYS A 68 3.48 2.41 -13.48
N ASN A 69 3.91 3.65 -13.72
CA ASN A 69 3.46 4.50 -14.82
C ASN A 69 1.97 4.88 -14.77
N SER A 70 1.27 4.63 -13.66
CA SER A 70 -0.06 5.20 -13.42
C SER A 70 0.00 6.73 -13.46
N GLN A 71 -1.06 7.39 -13.91
CA GLN A 71 -1.19 8.85 -13.78
C GLN A 71 -1.48 9.28 -12.33
N ASN A 72 -1.78 8.31 -11.45
CA ASN A 72 -2.24 8.53 -10.09
C ASN A 72 -1.18 8.17 -9.02
N ILE A 73 0.12 8.20 -9.34
CA ILE A 73 1.21 7.85 -8.40
C ILE A 73 1.28 8.68 -7.11
N ALA A 74 0.50 9.75 -7.01
CA ALA A 74 0.44 10.62 -5.83
C ALA A 74 -0.96 10.67 -5.21
N ALA A 75 -1.88 9.80 -5.65
CA ALA A 75 -3.27 9.80 -5.19
C ALA A 75 -3.42 9.35 -3.73
N ASP A 76 -2.47 8.55 -3.24
CA ASP A 76 -2.45 7.98 -1.88
C ASP A 76 -1.57 8.78 -0.89
N GLY A 77 -1.04 9.95 -1.29
CA GLY A 77 -0.15 10.77 -0.47
C GLY A 77 1.22 10.15 -0.11
N VAL A 78 1.41 8.84 -0.37
CA VAL A 78 2.57 8.06 0.05
C VAL A 78 3.77 8.40 -0.81
N LYS A 79 4.90 8.64 -0.16
CA LYS A 79 6.17 9.03 -0.78
C LYS A 79 7.07 7.84 -0.99
N LYS A 80 7.69 7.79 -2.17
CA LYS A 80 8.79 6.88 -2.45
C LYS A 80 10.07 7.37 -1.76
N MET A 81 10.56 6.58 -0.81
CA MET A 81 11.87 6.74 -0.18
C MET A 81 12.98 6.37 -1.18
N LYS A 82 14.04 7.18 -1.23
CA LYS A 82 15.20 6.94 -2.08
C LYS A 82 16.20 6.03 -1.40
#